data_AF-A0A3P7JQM2-F1
#
_entry.id   AF-A0A3P7JQM2-F1
#
_cell.length_a   1.000
_cell.length_b   1.000
_cell.length_c   1.000
_cell.angle_alpha   90.00
_cell.angle_beta   90.00
_cell.angle_gamma   90.00
#
_symmetry.space_group_name_H-M   'P 1'
#
loop_
_entity.id
_entity.type
_entity.pdbx_description
1 polymer ?
#
loop_
_entity_poly.entity_id
_entity_poly.type
_entity_poly.pdbx_seq_one_letter_code
_entity_poly.pdbx_strand_id
1 'polypeptide(L)'
;MQVPDIDAILSPCGGGGLLAGCCVAAKALSPKTKVIGLVPETCVSMIKSLEAGRVTTVKTNPTLADGLAVPTVGYNSFHNIKGQLNSYTFVKSATCIRTRFASKIEHVVLITAVLAINFLAE
;
A
#
# COMPACT_ATOMS: atom_id res chain seq x y z
N MET A 1 14.39 -12.11 4.57
CA MET A 1 14.28 -10.65 4.37
C MET A 1 15.61 -10.03 4.78
N GLN A 2 16.03 -8.93 4.14
CA GLN A 2 17.30 -8.26 4.49
C GLN A 2 17.29 -7.69 5.92
N VAL A 3 16.11 -7.35 6.45
CA VAL A 3 15.91 -6.98 7.85
C VAL A 3 15.15 -8.13 8.54
N PRO A 4 15.71 -8.75 9.59
CA PRO A 4 14.98 -9.71 10.42
C PRO A 4 13.90 -9.00 11.24
N ASP A 5 12.83 -9.71 11.62
CA ASP A 5 11.80 -9.24 12.57
C ASP A 5 11.10 -7.92 12.21
N ILE A 6 10.71 -7.78 10.93
CA ILE A 6 9.93 -6.61 10.47
C ILE A 6 8.47 -6.73 10.93
N ASP A 7 7.96 -5.69 11.60
CA ASP A 7 6.56 -5.58 12.02
C ASP A 7 5.63 -5.26 10.85
N ALA A 8 6.06 -4.35 9.97
CA ALA A 8 5.26 -3.89 8.84
C ALA A 8 6.05 -3.53 7.58
N ILE A 9 5.43 -3.76 6.43
CA ILE A 9 5.87 -3.30 5.11
C ILE A 9 4.86 -2.26 4.62
N LEU A 10 5.35 -1.06 4.29
CA LEU A 10 4.59 -0.01 3.66
C LEU A 10 4.88 -0.01 2.15
N SER A 11 3.83 -0.18 1.35
CA SER A 11 3.96 -0.29 -0.10
C SER A 11 2.93 0.58 -0.83
N PRO A 12 3.34 1.38 -1.84
CA PRO A 12 2.41 2.21 -2.58
C PRO A 12 1.48 1.39 -3.48
N CYS A 13 0.27 1.91 -3.65
CA CYS A 13 -0.80 1.26 -4.40
C CYS A 13 -1.26 2.13 -5.56
N GLY A 14 -0.61 1.96 -6.72
CA GLY A 14 -1.18 2.33 -8.03
C GLY A 14 -1.97 1.16 -8.61
N GLY A 15 -1.42 0.52 -9.65
CA GLY A 15 -2.00 -0.70 -10.24
C GLY A 15 -1.95 -1.94 -9.32
N GLY A 16 -1.22 -1.87 -8.21
CA GLY A 16 -1.20 -2.89 -7.16
C GLY A 16 -0.14 -3.98 -7.31
N GLY A 17 0.70 -3.97 -8.35
CA GLY A 17 1.73 -5.00 -8.59
C GLY A 17 2.73 -5.14 -7.43
N LEU A 18 3.31 -4.02 -7.00
CA LEU A 18 4.27 -4.00 -5.90
C LEU A 18 3.63 -4.42 -4.56
N LEU A 19 2.47 -3.86 -4.24
CA LEU A 19 1.72 -4.20 -3.03
C LEU A 19 1.35 -5.70 -3.01
N ALA A 20 0.88 -6.24 -4.14
CA ALA A 20 0.56 -7.66 -4.26
C ALA A 20 1.80 -8.54 -4.04
N GLY A 21 2.94 -8.18 -4.66
CA GLY A 21 4.20 -8.88 -4.44
C GLY A 21 4.63 -8.87 -2.97
N CYS A 22 4.48 -7.73 -2.29
CA CYS A 22 4.76 -7.60 -0.86
C CYS A 22 3.84 -8.51 -0.02
N CYS A 23 2.54 -8.55 -0.31
CA CYS A 23 1.60 -9.46 0.36
C CYS A 23 2.03 -10.93 0.19
N VAL A 24 2.33 -11.34 -1.04
CA VAL A 24 2.77 -12.73 -1.32
C VAL A 24 4.08 -13.05 -0.59
N ALA A 25 5.08 -12.17 -0.68
CA ALA A 25 6.38 -12.38 -0.05
C ALA A 25 6.29 -12.38 1.48
N ALA A 26 5.55 -11.44 2.08
CA ALA A 26 5.32 -11.41 3.53
C ALA A 26 4.62 -12.68 3.99
N LYS A 27 3.55 -13.11 3.30
CA LYS A 27 2.84 -14.35 3.64
C LYS A 27 3.74 -15.58 3.56
N ALA A 28 4.66 -15.64 2.61
CA ALA A 28 5.57 -16.78 2.44
C ALA A 28 6.74 -16.77 3.44
N LEU A 29 7.29 -15.60 3.74
CA LEU A 29 8.57 -15.47 4.45
C LEU A 29 8.42 -15.03 5.91
N SER A 30 7.38 -14.25 6.25
CA SER A 30 7.09 -13.79 7.60
C SER A 30 5.58 -13.50 7.73
N PRO A 31 4.74 -14.52 7.97
CA PRO A 31 3.28 -14.37 8.06
C PRO A 31 2.81 -13.39 9.13
N LYS A 32 3.67 -13.03 10.09
CA LYS A 32 3.38 -12.05 11.15
C LYS A 32 3.56 -10.61 10.69
N THR A 33 4.38 -10.38 9.66
CA THR A 33 4.64 -9.04 9.11
C THR A 33 3.39 -8.51 8.42
N LYS A 34 2.95 -7.31 8.81
CA LYS A 34 1.77 -6.66 8.24
C LYS A 34 2.13 -5.94 6.96
N VAL A 35 1.33 -6.10 5.90
CA VAL A 35 1.48 -5.31 4.68
C VAL A 35 0.41 -4.22 4.64
N ILE A 36 0.87 -2.98 4.50
CA ILE A 36 0.03 -1.79 4.57
C ILE A 36 0.12 -1.03 3.25
N GLY A 37 -1.03 -0.90 2.59
CA GLY A 37 -1.15 -0.21 1.31
C GLY A 37 -1.20 1.31 1.48
N LEU A 38 -0.38 2.02 0.72
CA LEU A 38 -0.39 3.49 0.66
C LEU A 38 -1.15 3.91 -0.60
N VAL A 39 -2.40 4.34 -0.43
CA VAL A 39 -3.33 4.60 -1.53
C VAL A 39 -3.41 6.11 -1.79
N PRO A 40 -3.19 6.60 -3.01
CA PRO A 40 -3.31 8.02 -3.30
C PRO A 40 -4.78 8.46 -3.19
N GLU A 41 -5.02 9.59 -2.52
CA GLU A 41 -6.37 10.18 -2.43
C GLU A 41 -6.94 10.54 -3.81
N THR A 42 -6.07 10.81 -4.78
CA THR A 42 -6.43 11.19 -6.16
C THR A 42 -6.79 9.99 -7.06
N CYS A 43 -6.51 8.75 -6.63
CA CYS A 43 -6.82 7.56 -7.41
C CYS A 43 -7.02 6.32 -6.52
N VAL A 44 -8.27 6.04 -6.15
CA VAL A 44 -8.64 4.98 -5.20
C VAL A 44 -9.13 3.68 -5.89
N SER A 45 -8.59 3.37 -7.07
CA SER A 45 -9.05 2.26 -7.93
C SER A 45 -8.98 0.89 -7.25
N MET A 46 -7.93 0.62 -6.45
CA MET A 46 -7.80 -0.63 -5.71
C MET A 46 -8.86 -0.79 -4.64
N ILE A 47 -9.08 0.25 -3.84
CA ILE A 47 -10.06 0.23 -2.75
C ILE A 47 -11.47 0.04 -3.33
N LYS A 48 -11.81 0.78 -4.39
CA LYS A 48 -13.10 0.62 -5.08
C LYS A 48 -13.28 -0.78 -5.67
N SER A 49 -12.21 -1.39 -6.19
CA SER A 49 -12.27 -2.75 -6.69
C SER A 49 -12.44 -3.79 -5.58
N LEU A 50 -11.77 -3.61 -4.43
CA LEU A 50 -11.92 -4.47 -3.25
C LEU A 50 -13.34 -4.37 -2.67
N GLU A 51 -13.88 -3.16 -2.52
CA GLU A 51 -15.26 -2.92 -2.09
C GLU A 51 -16.28 -3.58 -3.03
N ALA A 52 -16.08 -3.45 -4.35
CA ALA A 52 -16.97 -4.02 -5.36
C ALA A 52 -16.80 -5.53 -5.55
N GLY A 53 -15.76 -6.14 -4.96
CA GLY A 53 -15.42 -7.55 -5.12
C GLY A 53 -14.92 -7.94 -6.52
N ARG A 54 -14.72 -6.97 -7.42
CA ARG A 54 -14.26 -7.12 -8.81
C ARG A 54 -13.44 -5.91 -9.25
N VAL A 55 -12.62 -6.06 -10.29
CA VAL A 55 -11.89 -4.92 -10.87
C VAL A 55 -12.88 -3.85 -11.35
N THR A 56 -12.63 -2.61 -10.93
CA THR A 56 -13.40 -1.42 -11.30
C THR A 56 -12.48 -0.34 -11.84
N THR A 57 -13.05 0.54 -12.65
CA THR A 57 -12.36 1.73 -13.18
C THR A 57 -12.90 2.96 -12.46
N VAL A 58 -12.00 3.82 -12.00
CA VAL A 58 -12.34 5.11 -11.39
C VAL A 58 -11.88 6.26 -12.28
N LYS A 59 -12.50 7.43 -12.12
CA LYS A 59 -11.96 8.66 -12.69
C LYS A 59 -10.73 9.08 -11.90
N THR A 60 -9.71 9.56 -12.59
CA THR A 60 -8.50 10.13 -11.97
C THR A 60 -8.11 11.40 -12.71
N ASN A 61 -7.42 12.29 -12.01
CA ASN A 61 -6.88 13.52 -12.56
C ASN A 61 -5.35 13.42 -12.59
N PRO A 62 -4.67 14.13 -13.51
CA PRO A 62 -3.22 14.23 -13.50
C PRO A 62 -2.69 14.67 -12.12
N THR A 63 -1.61 14.04 -11.68
CA THR A 63 -0.92 14.33 -10.42
C THR A 63 0.58 14.13 -10.63
N LEU A 64 1.40 14.74 -9.77
CA LEU A 64 2.85 14.53 -9.76
C LEU A 64 3.23 13.06 -9.49
N ALA A 65 2.36 12.30 -8.83
CA ALA A 65 2.52 10.86 -8.61
C ALA A 65 1.77 10.05 -9.69
N ASP A 66 2.07 10.30 -10.96
CA ASP A 66 1.43 9.68 -12.12
C ASP A 66 1.52 8.14 -12.12
N GLY A 67 2.64 7.57 -11.65
CA GLY A 67 2.82 6.13 -11.48
C GLY A 67 1.86 5.47 -10.47
N LEU A 68 1.21 6.27 -9.61
CA LEU A 68 0.16 5.82 -8.69
C LEU A 68 -1.26 6.14 -9.19
N ALA A 69 -1.39 7.02 -10.19
CA ALA A 69 -2.67 7.43 -10.77
C ALA A 69 -3.20 6.40 -11.78
N VAL A 70 -3.36 5.15 -11.33
CA VAL A 70 -3.79 4.03 -12.19
C VAL A 70 -5.30 3.82 -12.04
N PRO A 71 -6.13 4.21 -13.03
CA PRO A 71 -7.59 4.23 -12.90
C PRO A 71 -8.23 2.83 -12.85
N THR A 72 -7.55 1.82 -13.42
CA THR A 72 -7.98 0.42 -13.41
C THR A 72 -6.83 -0.45 -12.91
N VAL A 73 -7.03 -1.16 -11.82
CA VAL A 73 -5.98 -2.00 -11.22
C VAL A 73 -5.68 -3.25 -12.04
N GLY A 74 -4.48 -3.81 -11.84
CA GLY A 74 -4.11 -5.09 -12.45
C GLY A 74 -5.00 -6.23 -11.94
N TYR A 75 -5.50 -7.06 -12.84
CA TYR A 75 -6.38 -8.18 -12.50
C TYR A 75 -5.74 -9.17 -11.51
N ASN A 76 -4.49 -9.56 -11.78
CA ASN A 76 -3.75 -10.48 -10.90
C ASN A 76 -3.41 -9.83 -9.54
N SER A 77 -3.06 -8.54 -9.55
CA SER A 77 -2.80 -7.78 -8.33
C SER A 77 -4.04 -7.74 -7.44
N PHE A 78 -5.21 -7.45 -8.02
CA PHE A 78 -6.47 -7.49 -7.29
C PHE A 78 -6.73 -8.86 -6.66
N HIS A 79 -6.58 -9.96 -7.40
CA HIS A 79 -6.81 -11.31 -6.88
C HIS A 79 -5.82 -11.70 -5.77
N ASN A 80 -4.57 -11.29 -5.86
CA ASN A 80 -3.57 -11.55 -4.83
C ASN A 80 -3.78 -10.71 -3.57
N ILE A 81 -4.24 -9.47 -3.71
CA ILE A 81 -4.49 -8.55 -2.59
C ILE A 81 -5.81 -8.88 -1.88
N LYS A 82 -6.82 -9.34 -2.62
CA LYS A 82 -8.13 -9.72 -2.08
C LYS A 82 -7.97 -10.77 -0.97
N GLY A 83 -8.27 -10.37 0.26
CA GLY A 83 -8.15 -11.22 1.45
C GLY A 83 -6.74 -11.32 2.06
N GLN A 84 -5.74 -10.60 1.54
CA GLN A 84 -4.37 -10.58 2.08
C GLN A 84 -3.93 -9.20 2.59
N LEU A 85 -4.57 -8.11 2.15
CA LEU A 85 -4.24 -6.77 2.62
C LEU A 85 -4.65 -6.58 4.08
N ASN A 86 -3.69 -6.29 4.96
CA ASN A 86 -3.98 -6.13 6.39
C ASN A 86 -4.63 -4.79 6.70
N SER A 87 -4.15 -3.71 6.08
CA SER A 87 -4.66 -2.36 6.25
C SER A 87 -4.20 -1.48 5.09
N TYR A 88 -4.81 -0.30 4.95
CA TYR A 88 -4.37 0.74 4.04
C TYR A 88 -4.55 2.10 4.67
N THR A 89 -3.78 3.07 4.19
CA THR A 89 -3.95 4.48 4.54
C THR A 89 -3.91 5.33 3.28
N PHE A 90 -4.64 6.43 3.32
CA PHE A 90 -4.64 7.39 2.23
C PHE A 90 -3.46 8.34 2.34
N VAL A 91 -2.89 8.68 1.19
CA VAL A 91 -1.76 9.62 1.09
C VAL A 91 -2.13 10.81 0.22
N LYS A 92 -1.83 12.01 0.71
CA LYS A 92 -1.92 13.25 -0.06
C LYS A 92 -0.73 13.38 -0.98
N SER A 93 -0.97 14.01 -2.14
CA SER A 93 -0.03 14.12 -3.27
C SER A 93 1.43 14.28 -2.85
N ALA A 94 2.28 13.40 -3.38
CA ALA A 94 3.75 13.31 -3.30
C ALA A 94 4.47 13.31 -1.93
N THR A 95 3.91 13.77 -0.80
CA THR A 95 4.82 14.23 0.28
C THR A 95 4.42 13.96 1.73
N CYS A 96 3.31 13.31 2.08
CA CYS A 96 3.08 13.05 3.51
C CYS A 96 2.29 11.79 3.83
N ILE A 97 3.01 10.76 4.28
CA ILE A 97 2.46 9.71 5.14
C ILE A 97 2.65 10.19 6.57
N ARG A 98 1.60 10.81 7.11
CA ARG A 98 1.48 11.02 8.55
C ARG A 98 0.66 9.87 9.10
N THR A 99 1.28 8.70 9.23
CA THR A 99 0.60 7.54 9.79
C THR A 99 1.01 7.38 11.24
N ARG A 100 0.03 7.55 12.12
CA ARG A 100 0.15 7.15 13.52
C ARG A 100 0.03 5.63 13.56
N PHE A 101 1.16 4.95 13.67
CA PHE A 101 1.15 3.54 14.04
C PHE A 101 1.12 3.45 15.56
N ALA A 102 0.30 2.55 16.09
CA ALA A 102 0.29 2.25 17.51
C ALA A 102 1.71 1.86 17.97
N SER A 103 2.03 2.18 19.22
CA SER A 103 3.32 2.09 19.93
C SER A 103 4.06 0.73 19.93
N LYS A 104 3.70 -0.21 19.07
CA LYS A 104 4.28 -1.57 18.96
C LYS A 104 4.83 -1.91 17.56
N ILE A 105 5.11 -0.91 16.72
CA ILE A 105 5.77 -1.11 15.43
C ILE A 105 7.16 -0.47 15.54
N GLU A 106 8.18 -1.29 15.77
CA GLU A 106 9.58 -0.85 15.91
C GLU A 106 10.31 -0.92 14.57
N HIS A 107 9.98 -1.93 13.74
CA HIS A 107 10.66 -2.17 12.48
C HIS A 107 9.70 -2.07 11.28
N VAL A 108 9.86 -1.00 10.50
CA VAL A 108 9.10 -0.73 9.27
C VAL A 108 10.02 -0.70 8.07
N VAL A 109 9.67 -1.47 7.04
CA VAL A 109 10.32 -1.36 5.72
C VAL A 109 9.42 -0.56 4.79
N LEU A 110 9.96 0.55 4.28
CA LEU A 110 9.30 1.39 3.30
C LEU A 110 9.83 1.09 1.89
N ILE A 111 8.93 0.68 0.98
CA ILE A 111 9.29 0.37 -0.41
C ILE A 111 8.66 1.42 -1.32
N THR A 112 9.21 2.65 -1.30
CA THR A 112 8.77 3.73 -2.22
C THR A 112 9.93 4.64 -2.63
N ALA A 113 9.80 5.29 -3.80
CA ALA A 113 10.82 6.20 -4.33
C ALA A 113 10.72 7.65 -3.80
N VAL A 114 9.57 8.11 -3.28
CA VAL A 114 9.34 9.53 -2.94
C VAL A 114 8.35 9.68 -1.79
N LEU A 115 8.73 9.37 -0.55
CA LEU A 115 7.87 9.63 0.62
C LEU A 115 8.70 9.97 1.87
N ALA A 116 8.39 11.11 2.49
CA ALA A 116 8.82 11.43 3.84
C ALA A 116 7.82 10.83 4.84
N ILE A 117 8.28 9.91 5.68
CA ILE A 117 7.51 9.39 6.82
C ILE A 117 7.85 10.25 8.03
N ASN A 118 6.87 10.98 8.56
CA ASN A 118 6.96 11.53 9.91
C ASN A 118 6.38 10.49 10.88
N PHE A 119 7.26 9.71 11.51
CA PHE A 119 6.90 8.80 12.59
C PHE A 119 6.75 9.63 13.87
N LEU A 120 5.52 9.90 14.29
CA LEU A 120 5.27 10.53 15.58
C LEU A 120 4.99 9.40 16.58
N ALA A 121 6.00 9.05 17.37
CA ALA A 121 5.79 8.40 18.65
C ALA A 121 5.23 9.46 19.62
N GLU A 122 4.19 9.12 20.38
CA GLU A 122 3.75 9.92 21.52
C GLU A 122 4.73 9.76 22.69
#